data_AF-A0A397BYM0-F1
#
_entry.id   AF-A0A397BYM0-F1
#
_cell.length_a   1.000
_cell.length_b   1.000
_cell.length_c   1.000
_cell.angle_alpha   90.00
_cell.angle_beta   90.00
_cell.angle_gamma   90.00
#
_symmetry.space_group_name_H-M   'P 1'
#
loop_
_entity.id
_entity.type
_entity.pdbx_description
1 polymer ?
#
loop_
_entity_poly.entity_id
_entity_poly.type
_entity_poly.pdbx_seq_one_letter_code
_entity_poly.pdbx_strand_id
1 'polypeptide(L)'
;MMEAELMHQRDVAKEMVHELRRQLELQQKRERVVEHRALTAELRRHQFEVSLKQCRHHLQHLEANVKHHIVSILLGGLLGALFGWLVAIILIVVDTPTFVAMFLMGPFVAGGAIFGVGLGLATRQRKLLAVHKRIQHPVVSAKSTQPPAKRTVLRTAMGCAKDALFEYMRS
;
A
#
# COMPACT_ATOMS: atom_id res chain seq x y z
N MET A 1 70.26 -35.87 15.81
CA MET A 1 69.11 -35.54 16.69
C MET A 1 68.44 -34.23 16.26
N MET A 2 69.19 -33.14 16.08
CA MET A 2 68.66 -31.82 15.70
C MET A 2 67.86 -31.78 14.37
N GLU A 3 68.25 -32.56 13.35
CA GLU A 3 67.49 -32.65 12.10
C GLU A 3 66.10 -33.31 12.26
N ALA A 4 65.96 -34.27 13.17
CA ALA A 4 64.69 -34.94 13.43
C ALA A 4 63.71 -34.03 14.19
N GLU A 5 64.22 -33.20 15.10
CA GLU A 5 63.42 -32.21 15.83
C GLU A 5 62.91 -31.10 14.89
N LEU A 6 63.74 -30.63 13.95
CA LEU A 6 63.34 -29.66 12.94
C LEU A 6 62.31 -30.24 11.96
N MET A 7 62.43 -31.53 11.58
CA MET A 7 61.41 -32.20 10.78
C MET A 7 60.09 -32.36 11.55
N HIS A 8 60.15 -32.69 12.84
CA HIS A 8 58.96 -32.79 13.69
C HIS A 8 58.23 -31.44 13.83
N GLN A 9 58.96 -30.35 14.09
CA GLN A 9 58.37 -29.00 14.17
C GLN A 9 57.72 -28.58 12.85
N ARG A 10 58.35 -28.90 11.71
CA ARG A 10 57.78 -28.64 10.38
C ARG A 10 56.48 -29.42 10.17
N ASP A 11 56.44 -30.68 10.58
CA ASP A 11 55.27 -31.53 10.34
C ASP A 11 54.08 -31.12 11.24
N VAL A 12 54.35 -30.76 12.49
CA VAL A 12 53.36 -30.13 13.39
C VAL A 12 52.85 -28.80 12.81
N ALA A 13 53.73 -27.95 12.30
CA ALA A 13 53.33 -26.69 11.69
C ALA A 13 52.45 -26.90 10.44
N LYS A 14 52.73 -27.92 9.62
CA LYS A 14 51.91 -28.28 8.47
C LYS A 14 50.52 -28.78 8.89
N GLU A 15 50.46 -29.63 9.92
CA GLU A 15 49.22 -30.15 10.47
C GLU A 15 48.36 -29.01 11.05
N MET A 16 48.95 -28.13 11.84
CA MET A 16 48.27 -26.93 12.37
C MET A 16 47.74 -26.01 11.26
N VAL A 17 48.49 -25.82 10.18
CA VAL A 17 48.01 -25.03 9.02
C VAL A 17 46.84 -25.73 8.33
N HIS A 18 46.85 -27.07 8.24
CA HIS A 18 45.73 -27.82 7.67
C HIS A 18 44.49 -27.72 8.56
N GLU A 19 44.65 -27.78 9.87
CA GLU A 19 43.56 -27.64 10.84
C GLU A 19 42.96 -26.23 10.83
N LEU A 20 43.80 -25.19 10.75
CA LEU A 20 43.36 -23.81 10.64
C LEU A 20 42.61 -23.55 9.32
N ARG A 21 43.09 -24.08 8.19
CA ARG A 21 42.37 -24.02 6.92
C ARG A 21 40.99 -24.68 7.02
N ARG A 22 40.94 -25.86 7.65
CA ARG A 22 39.68 -26.58 7.88
C ARG A 22 38.72 -25.79 8.76
N GLN A 23 39.20 -25.14 9.82
CA GLN A 23 38.37 -24.29 10.68
C GLN A 23 37.88 -23.04 9.94
N LEU A 24 38.72 -22.42 9.11
CA LEU A 24 38.37 -21.26 8.32
C LEU A 24 37.28 -21.59 7.29
N GLU A 25 37.39 -22.73 6.60
CA GLU A 25 36.34 -23.21 5.70
C GLU A 25 35.02 -23.48 6.43
N LEU A 26 35.08 -24.04 7.65
CA LEU A 26 33.88 -24.28 8.46
C LEU A 26 33.24 -22.98 8.94
N GLN A 27 34.03 -21.97 9.31
CA GLN A 27 33.51 -20.66 9.68
C GLN A 27 32.87 -19.95 8.49
N GLN A 28 33.53 -19.91 7.34
CA GLN A 28 32.96 -19.32 6.12
C GLN A 28 31.64 -19.97 5.72
N LYS A 29 31.50 -21.29 5.87
CA LYS A 29 30.24 -21.99 5.63
C LYS A 29 29.14 -21.54 6.60
N ARG A 30 29.46 -21.32 7.88
CA ARG A 30 28.50 -20.85 8.89
C ARG A 30 28.09 -19.40 8.63
N GLU A 31 29.04 -18.53 8.30
CA GLU A 31 28.77 -17.13 7.98
C GLU A 31 27.79 -17.01 6.81
N ARG A 32 28.05 -17.71 5.71
CA ARG A 32 27.14 -17.71 4.55
C ARG A 32 25.73 -18.17 4.90
N VAL A 33 25.59 -19.18 5.78
CA VAL A 33 24.27 -19.64 6.22
C VAL A 33 23.57 -18.59 7.07
N VAL A 34 24.29 -17.89 7.95
CA VAL A 34 23.75 -16.81 8.78
C VAL A 34 23.34 -15.62 7.92
N GLU A 35 24.19 -15.18 6.99
CA GLU A 35 23.89 -14.11 6.03
C GLU A 35 22.65 -14.45 5.19
N HIS A 36 22.56 -15.68 4.68
CA HIS A 36 21.43 -16.07 3.87
C HIS A 36 20.11 -16.12 4.68
N ARG A 37 20.17 -16.55 5.94
CA ARG A 37 19.04 -16.49 6.87
C ARG A 37 18.65 -15.04 7.20
N ALA A 38 19.62 -14.15 7.39
CA ALA A 38 19.39 -12.74 7.66
C ALA A 38 18.70 -12.05 6.48
N LEU A 39 19.24 -12.21 5.26
CA LEU A 39 18.63 -11.68 4.03
C LEU A 39 17.21 -12.21 3.82
N THR A 40 16.99 -13.50 4.07
CA THR A 40 15.65 -14.10 3.96
C THR A 40 14.67 -13.49 4.96
N ALA A 41 15.11 -13.20 6.18
CA ALA A 41 14.29 -12.57 7.21
C ALA A 41 13.95 -11.10 6.84
N GLU A 42 14.91 -10.36 6.30
CA GLU A 42 14.70 -8.99 5.83
C GLU A 42 13.74 -8.93 4.65
N LEU A 43 13.87 -9.82 3.67
CA LEU A 43 12.95 -9.92 2.54
C LEU A 43 11.51 -10.20 3.02
N ARG A 44 11.33 -11.14 3.96
CA ARG A 44 10.01 -11.41 4.56
C ARG A 44 9.47 -10.19 5.29
N ARG A 45 10.30 -9.50 6.07
CA ARG A 45 9.90 -8.27 6.78
C ARG A 45 9.41 -7.20 5.82
N HIS A 46 10.12 -6.97 4.73
CA HIS A 46 9.70 -6.04 3.68
C HIS A 46 8.39 -6.46 3.02
N GLN A 47 8.22 -7.76 2.71
CA GLN A 47 6.96 -8.28 2.16
C GLN A 47 5.78 -8.05 3.11
N PHE A 48 5.97 -8.30 4.42
CA PHE A 48 4.95 -8.02 5.43
C PHE A 48 4.65 -6.53 5.55
N GLU A 49 5.66 -5.67 5.51
CA GLU A 49 5.46 -4.22 5.59
C GLU A 49 4.68 -3.68 4.39
N VAL A 50 5.00 -4.14 3.18
CA VAL A 50 4.25 -3.78 1.96
C VAL A 50 2.80 -4.28 2.07
N SER A 51 2.60 -5.52 2.52
CA SER A 51 1.27 -6.10 2.69
C SER A 51 0.45 -5.35 3.74
N LEU A 52 1.07 -4.94 4.86
CA LEU A 52 0.44 -4.15 5.91
C LEU A 52 0.07 -2.75 5.40
N LYS A 53 0.95 -2.10 4.64
CA LYS A 53 0.65 -0.81 4.02
C LYS A 53 -0.52 -0.92 3.05
N GLN A 54 -0.55 -1.95 2.22
CA GLN A 54 -1.64 -2.21 1.29
C GLN A 54 -2.96 -2.50 2.01
N CYS A 55 -2.94 -3.34 3.04
CA CYS A 55 -4.11 -3.64 3.87
C CYS A 55 -4.63 -2.39 4.59
N ARG A 56 -3.73 -1.56 5.14
CA ARG A 56 -4.07 -0.30 5.80
C ARG A 56 -4.74 0.68 4.85
N HIS A 57 -4.20 0.86 3.65
CA HIS A 57 -4.84 1.70 2.64
C HIS A 57 -6.21 1.16 2.24
N HIS A 58 -6.34 -0.17 2.08
CA HIS A 58 -7.62 -0.79 1.78
C HIS A 58 -8.66 -0.55 2.88
N LEU A 59 -8.28 -0.74 4.15
CA LEU A 59 -9.13 -0.46 5.31
C LEU A 59 -9.55 1.01 5.39
N GLN A 60 -8.63 1.94 5.16
CA GLN A 60 -8.95 3.37 5.14
C GLN A 60 -9.98 3.73 4.05
N HIS A 61 -9.85 3.11 2.87
CA HIS A 61 -10.84 3.30 1.80
C HIS A 61 -12.21 2.68 2.14
N LEU A 62 -12.23 1.54 2.83
CA LEU A 62 -13.47 0.91 3.29
C LEU A 62 -14.13 1.75 4.39
N GLU A 63 -13.38 2.20 5.38
CA GLU A 63 -13.87 3.03 6.49
C GLU A 63 -14.52 4.33 5.97
N ALA A 64 -13.85 5.03 5.06
CA ALA A 64 -14.40 6.23 4.43
C ALA A 64 -15.70 5.92 3.65
N ASN A 65 -15.76 4.81 2.92
CA ASN A 65 -16.96 4.39 2.21
C ASN A 65 -18.12 4.07 3.16
N VAL A 66 -17.86 3.31 4.23
CA VAL A 66 -18.87 2.92 5.21
C VAL A 66 -19.43 4.15 5.91
N LYS A 67 -18.56 5.09 6.33
CA LYS A 67 -18.99 6.35 6.96
C LYS A 67 -19.93 7.14 6.04
N HIS A 68 -19.59 7.29 4.76
CA HIS A 68 -20.44 8.01 3.81
C HIS A 68 -21.77 7.29 3.55
N HIS A 69 -21.77 5.94 3.47
CA HIS A 69 -22.99 5.15 3.30
C HIS A 69 -23.93 5.24 4.51
N ILE A 70 -23.40 5.13 5.72
CA ILE A 70 -24.18 5.26 6.96
C ILE A 70 -24.80 6.65 7.04
N VAL A 71 -24.02 7.69 6.74
CA VAL A 71 -24.53 9.07 6.75
C VAL A 71 -25.62 9.26 5.69
N SER A 72 -25.46 8.76 4.46
CA SER A 72 -26.49 8.89 3.43
C SER A 72 -27.78 8.15 3.75
N ILE A 73 -27.68 6.98 4.39
CA ILE A 73 -28.85 6.21 4.86
C ILE A 73 -29.57 6.99 5.96
N LEU A 74 -28.83 7.50 6.95
CA LEU A 74 -29.41 8.23 8.08
C LEU A 74 -30.11 9.51 7.61
N LEU A 75 -29.49 10.27 6.71
CA LEU A 75 -30.04 11.51 6.17
C LEU A 75 -31.25 11.25 5.27
N GLY A 76 -31.20 10.19 4.46
CA GLY A 76 -32.34 9.76 3.64
C GLY A 76 -33.52 9.26 4.48
N GLY A 77 -33.25 8.49 5.54
CA GLY A 77 -34.25 8.04 6.49
C GLY A 77 -34.89 9.21 7.27
N LEU A 78 -34.09 10.18 7.70
CA LEU A 78 -34.59 11.39 8.38
C LEU A 78 -35.50 12.22 7.46
N LEU A 79 -35.08 12.42 6.22
CA LEU A 79 -35.91 13.08 5.21
C LEU A 79 -37.20 12.30 4.93
N GLY A 80 -37.11 10.98 4.76
CA GLY A 80 -38.27 10.11 4.58
C GLY A 80 -39.26 10.19 5.75
N ALA A 81 -38.76 10.23 6.98
CA ALA A 81 -39.57 10.40 8.18
C ALA A 81 -40.26 11.78 8.22
N LEU A 82 -39.55 12.86 7.88
CA LEU A 82 -40.13 14.20 7.78
C LEU A 82 -41.27 14.24 6.75
N PHE A 83 -41.05 13.67 5.55
CA PHE A 83 -42.09 13.59 4.51
C PHE A 83 -43.26 12.72 4.95
N GLY A 84 -43.02 11.56 5.57
CA GLY A 84 -44.08 10.72 6.12
C GLY A 84 -44.91 11.46 7.18
N TRP A 85 -44.28 12.30 8.00
CA TRP A 85 -44.95 13.10 9.04
C TRP A 85 -45.86 14.15 8.41
N LEU A 86 -45.36 14.88 7.40
CA LEU A 86 -46.17 15.84 6.67
C LEU A 86 -47.37 15.19 6.00
N VAL A 87 -47.19 14.05 5.34
CA VAL A 87 -48.29 13.31 4.69
C VAL A 87 -49.29 12.80 5.71
N ALA A 88 -48.85 12.27 6.85
CA ALA A 88 -49.73 11.82 7.92
C ALA A 88 -50.60 12.96 8.48
N ILE A 89 -50.03 14.15 8.68
CA ILE A 89 -50.77 15.34 9.12
C ILE A 89 -51.84 15.74 8.08
N ILE A 90 -51.47 15.76 6.79
CA ILE A 90 -52.43 16.08 5.70
C ILE A 90 -53.58 15.06 5.70
N LEU A 91 -53.28 13.78 5.85
CA LEU A 91 -54.29 12.71 5.90
C LEU A 91 -55.26 12.89 7.07
N ILE A 92 -54.75 13.25 8.25
CA ILE A 92 -55.59 13.55 9.42
C ILE A 92 -56.51 14.75 9.15
N VAL A 93 -56.03 15.77 8.42
CA VAL A 93 -56.85 16.94 8.03
C VAL A 93 -57.97 16.57 7.04
N VAL A 94 -57.79 15.52 6.24
CA VAL A 94 -58.80 15.03 5.26
C VAL A 94 -59.71 13.95 5.89
N ASP A 95 -59.83 13.91 7.22
CA ASP A 95 -60.66 12.97 7.99
C ASP A 95 -60.36 11.48 7.73
N THR A 96 -59.14 11.15 7.29
CA THR A 96 -58.75 9.74 7.22
C THR A 96 -58.45 9.17 8.60
N PRO A 97 -58.80 7.90 8.87
CA PRO A 97 -58.60 7.32 10.17
C PRO A 97 -57.10 7.18 10.50
N THR A 98 -56.73 7.54 11.73
CA THR A 98 -55.34 7.71 12.19
C THR A 98 -54.47 6.47 12.00
N PHE A 99 -55.07 5.27 12.04
CA PHE A 99 -54.34 4.02 11.80
C PHE A 99 -53.81 3.90 10.37
N VAL A 100 -54.51 4.45 9.37
CA VAL A 100 -54.08 4.45 7.97
C VAL A 100 -52.89 5.39 7.80
N ALA A 101 -52.94 6.58 8.41
CA ALA A 101 -51.83 7.52 8.42
C ALA A 101 -50.57 6.93 9.07
N MET A 102 -50.73 6.20 10.18
CA MET A 102 -49.62 5.48 10.84
C MET A 102 -49.10 4.29 10.03
N PHE A 103 -49.93 3.64 9.22
CA PHE A 103 -49.47 2.55 8.36
C PHE A 103 -48.65 3.06 7.17
N LEU A 104 -49.02 4.21 6.61
CA LEU A 104 -48.33 4.87 5.49
C LEU A 104 -46.97 5.44 5.89
N MET A 105 -46.75 5.74 7.16
CA MET A 105 -45.46 6.17 7.71
C MET A 105 -44.31 5.21 7.38
N GLY A 106 -44.52 3.91 7.55
CA GLY A 106 -43.50 2.88 7.32
C GLY A 106 -42.92 2.93 5.89
N PRO A 107 -43.75 2.86 4.85
CA PRO A 107 -43.33 2.99 3.46
C PRO A 107 -42.58 4.30 3.14
N PHE A 108 -42.96 5.44 3.72
CA PHE A 108 -42.24 6.71 3.49
C PHE A 108 -40.84 6.70 4.11
N VAL A 109 -40.70 6.16 5.32
CA VAL A 109 -39.39 6.01 5.98
C VAL A 109 -38.52 5.01 5.21
N ALA A 110 -39.08 3.86 4.84
CA ALA A 110 -38.38 2.84 4.06
C ALA A 110 -37.96 3.36 2.67
N GLY A 111 -38.87 4.05 1.98
CA GLY A 111 -38.62 4.68 0.69
C GLY A 111 -37.54 5.77 0.78
N GLY A 112 -37.59 6.61 1.81
CA GLY A 112 -36.56 7.63 2.07
C GLY A 112 -35.19 7.02 2.35
N ALA A 113 -35.13 5.92 3.10
CA ALA A 113 -33.88 5.18 3.33
C ALA A 113 -33.32 4.60 2.03
N ILE A 114 -34.15 3.95 1.21
CA ILE A 114 -33.74 3.40 -0.10
C ILE A 114 -33.27 4.52 -1.03
N PHE A 115 -33.98 5.66 -1.06
CA PHE A 115 -33.59 6.83 -1.83
C PHE A 115 -32.24 7.40 -1.35
N GLY A 116 -32.01 7.47 -0.04
CA GLY A 116 -30.72 7.87 0.54
C GLY A 116 -29.58 6.94 0.13
N VAL A 117 -29.80 5.62 0.11
CA VAL A 117 -28.83 4.63 -0.41
C VAL A 117 -28.55 4.88 -1.89
N GLY A 118 -29.60 5.06 -2.70
CA GLY A 118 -29.49 5.30 -4.14
C GLY A 118 -28.71 6.58 -4.46
N LEU A 119 -28.97 7.67 -3.73
CA LEU A 119 -28.25 8.94 -3.88
C LEU A 119 -26.77 8.82 -3.44
N GLY A 120 -26.51 8.09 -2.36
CA GLY A 120 -25.15 7.77 -1.90
C GLY A 120 -24.37 6.95 -2.94
N LEU A 121 -25.00 5.97 -3.56
CA LEU A 121 -24.41 5.17 -4.64
C LEU A 121 -24.19 6.01 -5.91
N ALA A 122 -25.15 6.84 -6.31
CA ALA A 122 -25.05 7.68 -7.51
C ALA A 122 -23.95 8.74 -7.37
N THR A 123 -23.84 9.39 -6.20
CA THR A 123 -22.76 10.35 -5.92
C THR A 123 -21.40 9.66 -5.89
N ARG A 124 -21.32 8.42 -5.40
CA ARG A 124 -20.10 7.59 -5.46
C ARG A 124 -19.72 7.22 -6.89
N GLN A 125 -20.67 6.79 -7.71
CA GLN A 125 -20.42 6.54 -9.14
C GLN A 125 -19.93 7.79 -9.86
N ARG A 126 -20.51 8.96 -9.59
CA ARG A 126 -20.03 10.24 -10.16
C ARG A 126 -18.60 10.57 -9.74
N LYS A 127 -18.23 10.34 -8.47
CA LYS A 127 -16.84 10.52 -8.01
C LYS A 127 -15.88 9.54 -8.68
N LEU A 128 -16.26 8.26 -8.82
CA LEU A 128 -15.46 7.26 -9.51
C LEU A 128 -15.28 7.61 -11.00
N LEU A 129 -16.34 8.05 -11.67
CA LEU A 129 -16.28 8.53 -13.05
C LEU A 129 -15.42 9.79 -13.19
N ALA A 130 -15.46 10.71 -12.22
CA ALA A 130 -14.58 11.89 -12.21
C ALA A 130 -13.09 11.53 -12.04
N VAL A 131 -12.79 10.52 -11.21
CA VAL A 131 -11.43 9.97 -11.06
C VAL A 131 -10.99 9.26 -12.34
N HIS A 132 -11.85 8.46 -12.95
CA HIS A 132 -11.55 7.80 -14.22
C HIS A 132 -11.31 8.81 -15.36
N LYS A 133 -12.10 9.89 -15.42
CA LYS A 133 -11.91 10.98 -16.38
C LYS A 133 -10.58 11.72 -16.17
N ARG A 134 -10.09 11.86 -14.93
CA ARG A 134 -8.74 12.40 -14.63
C ARG A 134 -7.60 11.48 -15.06
N ILE A 135 -7.82 10.16 -15.09
CA ILE A 135 -6.82 9.18 -15.49
C ILE A 135 -6.75 9.09 -17.02
N GLN A 136 -7.91 9.17 -17.71
CA GLN A 136 -7.97 9.16 -19.18
C GLN A 136 -7.57 10.50 -19.81
N HIS A 137 -7.88 11.61 -19.15
CA HIS A 137 -7.34 12.93 -19.50
C HIS A 137 -6.46 13.38 -18.34
N PRO A 138 -5.18 12.99 -18.30
CA PRO A 138 -4.26 13.69 -17.42
C PRO A 138 -4.37 15.15 -17.84
N VAL A 139 -4.86 15.99 -16.93
CA VAL A 139 -4.73 17.43 -17.08
C VAL A 139 -3.23 17.62 -17.15
N VAL A 140 -2.71 17.78 -18.36
CA VAL A 140 -1.36 18.23 -18.62
C VAL A 140 -1.34 19.63 -18.06
N SER A 141 -1.04 19.72 -16.77
CA SER A 141 -0.71 20.97 -16.12
C SER A 141 0.49 21.50 -16.87
N ALA A 142 0.26 22.48 -17.74
CA ALA A 142 1.28 23.19 -18.51
C ALA A 142 2.22 24.05 -17.62
N LYS A 143 2.38 23.68 -16.34
CA LYS A 143 3.36 24.22 -15.43
C LYS A 143 4.20 23.07 -14.87
N SER A 144 5.43 23.02 -15.35
CA SER A 144 6.57 22.31 -14.78
C SER A 144 6.62 20.80 -15.03
N THR A 145 7.02 20.41 -16.24
CA THR A 145 8.10 19.42 -16.45
C THR A 145 8.48 19.48 -17.93
N GLN A 146 9.42 20.36 -18.27
CA GLN A 146 10.23 20.14 -19.47
C GLN A 146 10.88 18.75 -19.32
N PRO A 147 10.79 17.85 -20.31
CA PRO A 147 11.58 16.63 -20.24
C PRO A 147 13.05 17.04 -20.20
N PRO A 148 13.88 16.51 -19.28
CA PRO A 148 15.30 16.82 -19.29
C PRO A 148 15.85 16.43 -20.66
N ALA A 149 16.38 17.44 -21.36
CA ALA A 149 16.94 17.28 -22.68
C ALA A 149 17.92 16.10 -22.66
N LYS A 150 17.79 15.21 -23.65
CA LYS A 150 18.61 13.98 -23.88
C LYS A 150 20.13 14.20 -23.84
N ARG A 151 20.61 15.44 -23.71
CA ARG A 151 22.00 15.83 -23.49
C ARG A 151 22.55 15.54 -22.09
N THR A 152 21.71 15.41 -21.05
CA THR A 152 22.22 15.21 -19.68
C THR A 152 22.70 13.79 -19.42
N VAL A 153 21.97 12.76 -19.91
CA VAL A 153 22.34 11.35 -19.71
C VAL A 153 23.69 11.01 -20.35
N LEU A 154 23.98 11.58 -21.52
CA LEU A 154 25.27 11.35 -22.19
C LEU A 154 26.42 12.06 -21.46
N ARG A 155 26.17 13.21 -20.83
CA ARG A 155 27.16 13.93 -20.03
C ARG A 155 27.45 13.26 -18.69
N THR A 156 26.42 12.71 -18.02
CA THR A 156 26.63 11.93 -16.80
C THR A 156 27.29 10.59 -17.10
N ALA A 157 26.92 9.90 -18.17
CA ALA A 157 27.60 8.67 -18.59
C ALA A 157 29.07 8.92 -18.96
N MET A 158 29.37 10.03 -19.64
CA MET A 158 30.75 10.39 -20.00
C MET A 158 31.56 10.86 -18.78
N GLY A 159 30.93 11.47 -17.78
CA GLY A 159 31.54 11.77 -16.48
C GLY A 159 31.93 10.50 -15.72
N CYS A 160 30.98 9.57 -15.55
CA CYS A 160 31.26 8.30 -14.87
C CYS A 160 32.31 7.44 -15.60
N ALA A 161 32.33 7.47 -16.94
CA ALA A 161 33.35 6.77 -17.72
C ALA A 161 34.74 7.41 -17.56
N LYS A 162 34.83 8.75 -17.44
CA LYS A 162 36.08 9.45 -17.22
C LYS A 162 36.66 9.19 -15.83
N ASP A 163 35.80 9.17 -14.81
CA ASP A 163 36.23 8.90 -13.43
C ASP A 163 36.71 7.45 -13.27
N ALA A 164 36.02 6.48 -13.87
CA ALA A 164 36.45 5.08 -13.89
C ALA A 164 37.80 4.87 -14.61
N LEU A 165 38.07 5.64 -15.67
CA LEU A 165 39.33 5.55 -16.42
C LEU A 165 40.50 6.21 -15.67
N PHE A 166 40.22 7.26 -14.89
CA PHE A 166 41.20 7.89 -14.01
C PHE A 166 41.57 7.00 -12.82
N GLU A 167 40.61 6.25 -12.29
CA GLU A 167 40.81 5.30 -11.19
C GLU A 167 41.62 4.07 -11.65
N TYR A 168 41.41 3.61 -12.90
CA TYR A 168 42.22 2.55 -13.52
C TYR A 168 43.67 2.96 -13.78
N MET A 169 43.94 4.21 -14.21
CA MET A 169 45.32 4.69 -14.41
C MET A 169 46.07 5.03 -13.11
N ARG A 170 45.37 5.11 -11.98
CA ARG A 170 45.95 5.38 -10.65
C ARG A 170 46.30 4.09 -9.90
N SER A 171 45.82 2.95 -10.38
CA SER A 171 46.11 1.60 -9.87
C SER A 171 47.35 1.02 -10.56
#